data_AF-A0A654U805-F1
#
_entry.id   AF-A0A654U805-F1
#
_cell.length_a   1.000
_cell.length_b   1.000
_cell.length_c   1.000
_cell.angle_alpha   90.00
_cell.angle_beta   90.00
_cell.angle_gamma   90.00
#
_symmetry.space_group_name_H-M   'P 1'
#
loop_
_entity.id
_entity.type
_entity.pdbx_description
1 polymer ?
#
loop_
_entity_poly.entity_id
_entity_poly.type
_entity_poly.pdbx_seq_one_letter_code
_entity_poly.pdbx_strand_id
1 'polypeptide(L)'
;MFALPVCRRPGAKTVTALGGGYLASGVGAKDRMPTPYLPVGLKLNALEGTGEVQTPLSGDAARRLKLGDKVYFRHTKAGELCERFDHLHLVRGAEVVDTVPTYRGEGRTFL
;
A
#
# COMPACT_ATOMS: atom_id res chain seq x y z
N MET A 1 -8.40 0.05 0.72
CA MET A 1 -7.14 -0.48 0.11
C MET A 1 -6.40 0.68 -0.53
N PHE A 2 -5.11 0.55 -0.80
CA PHE A 2 -4.33 1.52 -1.59
C PHE A 2 -3.42 0.78 -2.55
N ALA A 3 -2.98 1.44 -3.62
CA ALA A 3 -2.14 0.84 -4.66
C ALA A 3 -0.84 1.62 -4.80
N LEU A 4 0.28 0.90 -4.87
CA LEU A 4 1.60 1.47 -5.05
C LEU A 4 2.26 0.89 -6.31
N PRO A 5 2.94 1.71 -7.12
CA PRO A 5 3.66 1.22 -8.27
C PRO A 5 4.92 0.48 -7.84
N VAL A 6 5.28 -0.57 -8.59
CA VAL A 6 6.60 -1.18 -8.52
C VAL A 6 7.63 -0.20 -9.07
N CYS A 7 8.59 0.21 -8.25
CA CYS A 7 9.66 1.16 -8.62
C CYS A 7 11.02 0.49 -8.84
N ARG A 8 11.20 -0.76 -8.36
CA ARG A 8 12.45 -1.53 -8.57
C ARG A 8 12.17 -3.02 -8.69
N ARG A 9 13.01 -3.72 -9.46
CA ARG A 9 13.01 -5.19 -9.56
C ARG A 9 14.43 -5.74 -9.39
N PRO A 10 14.89 -5.95 -8.15
CA PRO A 10 16.25 -6.44 -7.89
C PRO A 10 16.47 -7.92 -8.23
N GLY A 11 15.41 -8.71 -8.45
CA GLY A 11 15.53 -10.12 -8.80
C GLY A 11 14.26 -10.74 -9.37
N ALA A 12 14.34 -12.01 -9.76
CA ALA A 12 13.20 -12.69 -10.40
C ALA A 12 11.98 -12.85 -9.47
N LYS A 13 12.21 -13.02 -8.16
CA LYS A 13 11.16 -13.20 -7.14
C LYS A 13 11.01 -12.00 -6.19
N THR A 14 11.58 -10.85 -6.54
CA THR A 14 11.60 -9.67 -5.66
C THR A 14 11.32 -8.40 -6.44
N VAL A 15 10.39 -7.61 -5.95
CA VAL A 15 10.07 -6.25 -6.43
C VAL A 15 9.99 -5.30 -5.26
N THR A 16 10.15 -4.00 -5.51
CA THR A 16 10.00 -2.96 -4.50
C THR A 16 8.88 -2.03 -4.94
N ALA A 17 7.89 -1.84 -4.07
CA ALA A 17 6.84 -0.84 -4.25
C ALA A 17 7.30 0.53 -3.70
N LEU A 18 6.80 1.61 -4.29
CA LEU A 18 7.09 2.97 -3.85
C LEU A 18 6.28 3.31 -2.59
N GLY A 19 6.93 3.49 -1.44
CA GLY A 19 6.33 3.83 -0.16
C GLY A 19 5.54 2.70 0.49
N GLY A 20 4.47 3.04 1.21
CA GLY A 20 3.53 2.09 1.82
C GLY A 20 3.65 1.89 3.33
N GLY A 21 4.57 2.59 3.99
CA GLY A 21 4.74 2.63 5.45
C GLY A 21 3.60 3.33 6.21
N TYR A 22 2.35 3.05 5.87
CA TYR A 22 1.15 3.60 6.51
C TYR A 22 0.73 2.72 7.69
N LEU A 23 1.61 2.65 8.70
CA LEU A 23 1.43 1.78 9.87
C LEU A 23 0.29 2.27 10.75
N ALA A 24 -0.49 1.35 11.31
CA ALA A 24 -1.42 1.69 12.38
C ALA A 24 -0.67 2.18 13.63
N SER A 25 -1.32 3.06 14.39
CA SER A 25 -0.79 3.60 15.65
C SER A 25 -0.50 2.51 16.69
N GLY A 26 0.45 2.80 17.58
CA GLY A 26 0.91 1.91 18.64
C GLY A 26 2.35 1.47 18.43
N VAL A 27 2.79 0.46 19.19
CA VAL A 27 4.13 -0.11 19.06
C VAL A 27 4.28 -0.76 17.67
N GLY A 28 5.39 -0.48 17.00
CA GLY A 28 5.69 -1.05 15.68
C GLY A 28 5.72 -2.58 15.71
N ALA A 29 4.67 -3.20 15.17
CA ALA A 29 4.51 -4.64 15.16
C ALA A 29 3.89 -5.11 13.83
N LYS A 30 4.06 -6.40 13.51
CA LYS A 30 3.64 -6.98 12.22
C LYS A 30 2.13 -6.86 11.97
N ASP A 31 1.32 -6.89 13.03
CA ASP A 31 -0.13 -6.69 12.98
C ASP A 31 -0.54 -5.25 12.66
N ARG A 32 0.39 -4.30 12.73
CA ARG A 32 0.17 -2.87 12.42
C ARG A 32 0.54 -2.49 10.99
N MET A 33 1.24 -3.35 10.27
CA MET A 33 1.67 -3.08 8.91
C MET A 33 0.55 -3.32 7.88
N PRO A 34 0.44 -2.47 6.84
CA PRO A 34 -0.33 -2.81 5.66
C PRO A 34 0.13 -4.13 5.04
N THR A 35 -0.81 -4.94 4.58
CA THR A 35 -0.51 -6.26 4.00
C THR A 35 -0.69 -6.26 2.49
N PRO A 36 0.25 -6.84 1.72
CA PRO A 36 0.06 -6.99 0.28
C PRO A 36 -1.13 -7.92 0.01
N TYR A 37 -2.00 -7.50 -0.89
CA TYR A 37 -3.25 -8.20 -1.19
C TYR A 37 -3.30 -8.65 -2.65
N LEU A 38 -3.08 -7.75 -3.60
CA LEU A 38 -3.05 -8.06 -5.03
C LEU A 38 -1.74 -7.55 -5.66
N PRO A 39 -1.11 -8.31 -6.57
CA PRO A 39 -1.41 -9.71 -6.86
C PRO A 39 -1.19 -10.64 -5.65
N VAL A 40 -2.03 -11.68 -5.54
CA VAL A 40 -1.90 -12.72 -4.51
C VAL A 40 -0.55 -13.44 -4.66
N GLY A 41 0.07 -13.77 -3.52
CA GLY A 41 1.35 -14.50 -3.46
C GLY A 41 2.56 -13.62 -3.18
N LEU A 42 2.38 -12.31 -2.97
CA LEU A 42 3.40 -11.41 -2.46
C LEU A 42 3.44 -11.44 -0.92
N LYS A 43 4.64 -11.28 -0.37
CA LYS A 43 4.91 -11.21 1.07
C LYS A 43 5.89 -10.08 1.35
N LEU A 44 5.70 -9.41 2.49
CA LEU A 44 6.67 -8.46 3.01
C LEU A 44 7.99 -9.16 3.33
N ASN A 45 9.10 -8.46 3.16
CA ASN A 45 10.36 -8.89 3.78
C ASN A 45 10.18 -8.86 5.32
N ALA A 46 10.55 -9.94 6.00
CA ALA A 46 10.38 -10.08 7.44
C ALA A 46 11.26 -9.14 8.27
N LEU A 47 12.38 -8.66 7.70
CA LEU A 47 13.31 -7.74 8.35
C LEU A 47 12.99 -6.27 8.07
N GLU A 48 12.44 -5.96 6.90
CA GLU A 48 12.23 -4.57 6.46
C GLU A 48 10.77 -4.11 6.64
N GLY A 49 9.78 -5.00 6.42
CA GLY A 49 8.37 -4.63 6.47
C GLY A 49 7.95 -3.61 5.40
N THR A 50 6.96 -2.79 5.73
CA THR A 50 6.54 -1.65 4.90
C THR A 50 7.35 -0.39 5.25
N GLY A 51 7.97 0.24 4.27
CA GLY A 51 8.76 1.46 4.49
C GLY A 51 8.07 2.72 3.96
N GLU A 52 8.42 3.86 4.55
CA GLU A 52 7.92 5.18 4.14
C GLU A 52 8.28 5.50 2.69
N VAL A 53 9.50 5.17 2.28
CA VAL A 53 10.03 5.46 0.95
C VAL A 53 9.86 4.27 0.00
N GLN A 54 10.05 3.05 0.50
CA GLN A 54 10.04 1.82 -0.29
C GLN A 54 9.58 0.63 0.53
N THR A 55 8.84 -0.29 -0.11
CA THR A 55 8.41 -1.56 0.47
C THR A 55 8.88 -2.72 -0.39
N PRO A 56 9.89 -3.49 0.04
CA PRO A 56 10.34 -4.69 -0.66
C PRO A 56 9.36 -5.85 -0.46
N LEU A 57 9.04 -6.52 -1.57
CA LEU A 57 8.10 -7.61 -1.64
C LEU A 57 8.74 -8.81 -2.33
N SER A 58 8.44 -9.99 -1.80
CA SER A 58 8.92 -11.25 -2.34
C SER A 58 7.78 -12.21 -2.65
N GLY A 59 7.98 -13.11 -3.61
CA GLY A 59 7.04 -14.17 -3.93
C GLY A 59 6.98 -14.51 -5.42
N ASP A 60 6.33 -15.61 -5.77
CA ASP A 60 6.24 -16.04 -7.18
C ASP A 60 5.45 -15.06 -8.04
N ALA A 61 4.52 -14.30 -7.44
CA ALA A 61 3.83 -13.23 -8.12
C ALA A 61 4.74 -12.08 -8.59
N ALA A 62 5.89 -11.88 -7.95
CA ALA A 62 6.86 -10.87 -8.39
C ALA A 62 7.46 -11.17 -9.77
N ARG A 63 7.46 -12.44 -10.21
CA ARG A 63 8.02 -12.85 -11.51
C ARG A 63 7.33 -12.18 -12.70
N ARG A 64 6.02 -11.93 -12.57
CA ARG A 64 5.19 -11.32 -13.63
C ARG A 64 5.08 -9.80 -13.54
N LEU A 65 5.53 -9.20 -12.44
CA LEU A 65 5.45 -7.76 -12.22
C LEU A 65 6.59 -7.02 -12.93
N LYS A 66 6.24 -5.89 -13.54
CA LYS A 66 7.13 -4.95 -14.21
C LYS A 66 7.15 -3.62 -13.44
N LEU A 67 8.11 -2.75 -13.77
CA LEU A 67 8.12 -1.39 -13.25
C LEU A 67 6.81 -0.68 -13.65
N GLY A 68 6.21 0.06 -12.71
CA GLY A 68 4.92 0.72 -12.88
C GLY A 68 3.70 -0.14 -12.58
N ASP A 69 3.82 -1.47 -12.55
CA ASP A 69 2.69 -2.35 -12.17
C ASP A 69 2.26 -2.07 -10.73
N LYS A 70 0.96 -2.18 -10.47
CA LYS A 70 0.38 -1.85 -9.16
C LYS A 70 0.41 -3.06 -8.23
N VAL A 71 0.86 -2.83 -7.00
CA VAL A 71 0.61 -3.71 -5.86
C VAL A 71 -0.42 -3.04 -4.96
N TYR A 72 -1.49 -3.76 -4.67
CA TYR A 72 -2.57 -3.33 -3.80
C TYR A 72 -2.34 -3.85 -2.39
N PHE A 73 -2.49 -2.97 -1.41
CA PHE A 73 -2.35 -3.26 0.00
C PHE A 73 -3.68 -3.09 0.74
N ARG A 74 -3.90 -3.93 1.74
CA ARG A 74 -4.89 -3.70 2.79
C ARG A 74 -4.24 -2.85 3.87
N HIS A 75 -4.83 -1.70 4.17
CA HIS A 75 -4.41 -0.88 5.30
C HIS A 75 -4.93 -1.49 6.60
N THR A 76 -4.24 -1.21 7.70
CA THR A 76 -4.67 -1.65 9.03
C THR A 76 -5.54 -0.60 9.71
N LYS A 77 -5.34 0.68 9.40
CA LYS A 77 -6.08 1.82 9.96
C LYS A 77 -6.45 2.78 8.85
N ALA A 78 -7.69 3.26 8.83
CA ALA A 78 -8.20 4.12 7.76
C ALA A 78 -7.59 5.53 7.80
N GLY A 79 -7.37 6.09 8.99
CA GLY A 79 -6.80 7.43 9.17
C GLY A 79 -5.47 7.61 8.44
N GLU A 80 -4.58 6.62 8.48
CA GLU A 80 -3.29 6.71 7.79
C GLU A 80 -3.41 6.94 6.28
N LEU A 81 -4.49 6.47 5.65
CA LEU A 81 -4.74 6.78 4.23
C LEU A 81 -5.26 8.19 4.06
N CYS A 82 -6.15 8.63 4.95
CA CYS A 82 -6.75 9.96 4.88
C CYS A 82 -5.73 11.09 5.11
N GLU A 83 -4.58 10.83 5.77
CA GLU A 83 -3.47 11.80 5.87
C GLU A 83 -2.56 11.84 4.64
N ARG A 84 -2.62 10.84 3.75
CA ARG A 84 -1.62 10.61 2.68
C ARG A 84 -2.20 10.75 1.28
N PHE A 85 -3.48 10.45 1.10
CA PHE A 85 -4.18 10.53 -0.16
C PHE A 85 -5.24 11.62 -0.08
N ASP A 86 -5.49 12.32 -1.19
CA ASP A 86 -6.45 13.42 -1.22
C ASP A 86 -7.91 12.91 -1.36
N HIS A 87 -8.10 11.71 -1.89
CA HIS A 87 -9.43 11.16 -2.17
C HIS A 87 -9.51 9.67 -1.84
N LEU A 88 -10.72 9.22 -1.50
CA LEU A 88 -11.09 7.81 -1.45
C LEU A 88 -12.10 7.52 -2.56
N HIS A 89 -11.85 6.45 -3.31
CA HIS A 89 -12.81 5.93 -4.28
C HIS A 89 -13.70 4.88 -3.62
N LEU A 90 -15.02 5.07 -3.69
CA LEU A 90 -16.00 4.10 -3.22
C LEU A 90 -16.30 3.13 -4.35
N VAL A 91 -16.15 1.83 -4.11
CA VAL A 91 -16.25 0.79 -5.14
C VAL A 91 -17.35 -0.20 -4.78
N ARG A 92 -18.21 -0.51 -5.75
CA ARG A 92 -19.21 -1.61 -5.67
C ARG A 92 -18.97 -2.56 -6.84
N GLY A 93 -18.55 -3.79 -6.53
CA GLY A 93 -18.16 -4.74 -7.58
C GLY A 93 -16.95 -4.22 -8.36
N ALA A 94 -17.14 -3.97 -9.66
CA ALA A 94 -16.12 -3.43 -10.56
C ALA A 94 -16.26 -1.93 -10.82
N GLU A 95 -17.28 -1.27 -10.25
CA GLU A 95 -17.60 0.13 -10.54
C GLU A 95 -17.18 1.05 -9.39
N VAL A 96 -16.57 2.18 -9.74
CA VAL A 96 -16.39 3.32 -8.82
C VAL A 96 -17.72 4.06 -8.76
N VAL A 97 -18.41 3.96 -7.64
CA VAL A 97 -19.74 4.56 -7.44
C VAL A 97 -19.66 6.00 -6.93
N ASP A 98 -18.54 6.38 -6.31
CA ASP A 98 -18.31 7.74 -5.82
C ASP A 98 -16.83 8.00 -5.57
N THR A 99 -16.45 9.28 -5.44
CA THR A 99 -15.13 9.72 -4.98
C THR A 99 -15.29 10.84 -3.97
N VAL A 100 -14.85 10.59 -2.73
CA VAL A 100 -14.98 11.53 -1.61
C VAL A 100 -13.61 12.06 -1.20
N PRO A 101 -13.50 13.34 -0.80
CA PRO A 101 -12.23 13.87 -0.32
C PRO A 101 -11.87 13.26 1.04
N THR A 102 -10.58 13.14 1.30
CA THR A 102 -10.06 12.95 2.66
C THR A 102 -9.86 14.31 3.30
N TYR A 103 -9.58 14.35 4.60
CA TYR A 103 -9.20 15.61 5.22
C TYR A 103 -7.92 16.22 4.64
N ARG A 104 -6.99 15.43 4.10
CA ARG A 104 -5.86 15.96 3.33
C ARG A 104 -6.36 16.65 2.05
N GLY A 105 -7.28 16.01 1.31
CA GLY A 105 -7.87 16.59 0.11
C GLY A 105 -8.68 17.86 0.38
N GLU A 106 -9.23 17.99 1.58
CA GLU A 106 -9.89 19.22 2.05
C GLU A 106 -8.91 20.28 2.58
N GLY A 107 -7.59 20.01 2.58
CA GLY A 107 -6.58 20.92 3.12
C GLY A 107 -6.66 21.08 4.65
N ARG A 108 -7.15 20.07 5.36
CA ARG A 108 -7.32 20.05 6.82
C ARG A 108 -6.25 19.19 7.50
N THR A 109 -5.90 19.59 8.71
CA THR A 109 -4.99 18.85 9.60
C THR A 109 -5.65 18.75 10.97
N PHE A 110 -5.66 17.53 11.53
CA PHE A 110 -6.31 17.20 12.81
C PHE A 110 -5.30 16.55 13.77
N LEU A 111 -5.65 16.44 15.07
CA LEU A 111 -4.84 15.86 16.15
C LEU A 111 -5.45 14.56 16.67
#